data_AF-A0AAW0A0B4-F1
#
_entry.id   AF-A0AAW0A0B4-F1
#
_cell.length_a   1.000
_cell.length_b   1.000
_cell.length_c   1.000
_cell.angle_alpha   90.00
_cell.angle_beta   90.00
_cell.angle_gamma   90.00
#
_symmetry.space_group_name_H-M   'P 1'
#
loop_
_entity.id
_entity.type
_entity.pdbx_description
1 polymer ?
#
loop_
_entity_poly.entity_id
_entity_poly.type
_entity_poly.pdbx_seq_one_letter_code
_entity_poly.pdbx_strand_id
1 'polypeptide(L)'
;MSSPFASRLGTNYCPTRDEIRDIQRLIAEPTRQIDSLNEAIAHLQKALEKLEQNRTDLETYVEKHKALISPIRRIPLEILSEIFILVCCPLGHRSTSESDPSLLLGSVCSSWRSLSL
;
A
#
# COMPACT_ATOMS: atom_id res chain seq x y z
N MET A 1 28.56 15.41 -19.94
CA MET A 1 28.62 15.53 -21.41
C MET A 1 29.15 16.91 -21.75
N SER A 2 30.23 17.02 -22.53
CA SER A 2 30.72 18.33 -22.97
C SER A 2 29.93 18.75 -24.21
N SER A 3 29.21 19.87 -24.13
CA SER A 3 28.45 20.42 -25.26
C SER A 3 29.15 21.67 -25.78
N PRO A 4 29.35 21.81 -27.11
CA PRO A 4 29.89 23.03 -27.69
C PRO A 4 28.96 24.25 -27.48
N PHE A 5 27.71 24.01 -27.09
CA PHE A 5 26.73 25.05 -26.78
C PHE A 5 26.61 25.36 -25.28
N ALA A 6 27.46 24.78 -24.42
CA ALA A 6 27.32 24.87 -22.96
C ALA A 6 27.20 26.31 -22.43
N SER A 7 27.97 27.26 -22.97
CA SER A 7 27.94 28.67 -22.56
C SER A 7 26.65 29.42 -22.97
N ARG A 8 25.84 28.82 -23.85
CA ARG A 8 24.62 29.42 -24.41
C ARG A 8 23.35 28.79 -23.84
N LEU A 9 23.45 27.65 -23.16
CA LEU A 9 22.32 26.99 -22.49
C LEU A 9 21.74 27.90 -21.40
N GLY A 10 20.40 28.00 -21.34
CA GLY A 10 19.71 28.85 -20.35
C GLY A 10 19.72 30.35 -20.65
N THR A 11 20.13 30.77 -21.86
CA THR A 11 20.14 32.17 -22.30
C THR A 11 19.09 32.41 -23.40
N ASN A 12 18.84 33.68 -23.74
CA ASN A 12 17.97 34.07 -24.87
C ASN A 12 18.68 33.99 -26.25
N TYR A 13 19.79 33.25 -26.34
CA TYR A 13 20.55 33.14 -27.59
C TYR A 13 19.72 32.45 -28.69
N CYS A 14 19.66 33.06 -29.88
CA CYS A 14 18.99 32.51 -31.05
C CYS A 14 20.01 31.75 -31.92
N PRO A 15 19.91 30.41 -32.04
CA PRO A 15 20.85 29.64 -32.85
C PRO A 15 20.64 29.88 -34.35
N THR A 16 21.72 29.82 -35.11
CA THR A 16 21.67 29.84 -36.58
C THR A 16 21.11 28.52 -37.13
N ARG A 17 20.74 28.48 -38.41
CA ARG A 17 20.21 27.27 -39.06
C ARG A 17 21.17 26.07 -38.99
N ASP A 18 22.47 26.31 -39.12
CA ASP A 18 23.48 25.27 -39.03
C ASP A 18 23.65 24.78 -37.59
N GLU A 19 23.65 25.69 -36.61
CA GLU A 19 23.69 25.34 -35.20
C GLU A 19 22.46 24.54 -34.78
N ILE A 20 21.26 24.84 -35.32
CA ILE A 20 20.06 24.02 -35.09
C ILE A 20 20.29 22.58 -35.55
N ARG A 21 20.84 22.37 -36.76
CA ARG A 21 21.13 21.02 -37.27
C ARG A 21 22.17 20.28 -36.43
N ASP A 22 23.15 21.00 -35.90
CA ASP A 22 24.20 20.41 -35.07
C ASP A 22 23.68 20.06 -33.68
N ILE A 23 22.86 20.93 -33.08
CA ILE A 23 22.15 20.65 -31.82
C ILE A 23 21.23 19.42 -32.00
N GLN A 24 20.46 19.35 -33.07
CA GLN A 24 19.59 18.21 -33.37
C GLN A 24 20.38 16.89 -33.45
N ARG A 25 21.54 16.88 -34.11
CA ARG A 25 22.42 15.70 -34.16
C ARG A 25 22.99 15.36 -32.78
N LEU A 26 23.35 16.36 -31.99
CA LEU A 26 23.92 16.19 -30.66
C LEU A 26 22.93 15.58 -29.67
N ILE A 27 21.65 15.96 -29.75
CA ILE A 27 20.61 15.43 -28.84
C ILE A 27 19.97 14.12 -29.33
N ALA A 28 20.10 13.76 -30.61
CA ALA A 28 19.43 12.60 -31.18
C ALA A 28 19.74 11.29 -30.43
N GLU A 29 21.01 11.04 -30.12
CA GLU A 29 21.42 9.82 -29.41
C GLU A 29 20.99 9.84 -27.92
N PRO A 30 21.24 10.92 -27.14
CA PRO A 30 20.68 11.05 -25.80
C PRO A 30 19.16 10.88 -25.74
N THR A 31 18.40 11.41 -26.71
CA THR A 31 16.95 11.23 -26.79
C THR A 31 16.58 9.75 -26.97
N ARG A 32 17.25 9.02 -27.87
CA ARG A 32 17.03 7.57 -28.04
C ARG A 32 17.36 6.78 -26.77
N GLN A 33 18.41 7.15 -26.06
CA GLN A 33 18.77 6.52 -24.79
C GLN A 33 17.71 6.76 -23.73
N ILE A 34 17.16 7.98 -23.65
CA ILE A 34 16.03 8.30 -22.77
C ILE A 34 14.82 7.43 -23.12
N ASP A 35 14.48 7.30 -24.40
CA ASP A 35 13.34 6.49 -24.84
C ASP A 35 13.51 5.01 -24.46
N SER A 36 14.71 4.45 -24.70
CA SER A 36 15.02 3.07 -24.31
C SER A 36 14.96 2.86 -22.79
N LEU A 37 15.44 3.83 -22.00
CA LEU A 37 15.33 3.79 -20.54
C LEU A 37 13.87 3.84 -20.09
N ASN A 38 13.04 4.69 -20.71
CA ASN A 38 11.63 4.78 -20.39
C ASN A 38 10.88 3.47 -20.68
N GLU A 39 11.21 2.79 -21.79
CA GLU A 39 10.65 1.47 -22.11
C GLU A 39 11.05 0.41 -21.08
N ALA A 40 12.33 0.39 -20.69
CA ALA A 40 12.83 -0.53 -19.66
C ALA A 40 12.16 -0.27 -18.30
N ILE A 41 12.03 1.00 -17.91
CA ILE A 41 11.32 1.40 -16.68
C ILE A 41 9.87 0.93 -16.72
N ALA A 42 9.15 1.19 -17.81
CA ALA A 42 7.76 0.79 -17.96
C ALA A 42 7.58 -0.73 -17.90
N HIS A 43 8.52 -1.49 -18.47
CA HIS A 43 8.52 -2.95 -18.39
C HIS A 43 8.72 -3.44 -16.95
N LEU A 44 9.70 -2.90 -16.23
CA LEU A 44 9.99 -3.27 -14.85
C LEU A 44 8.86 -2.88 -13.90
N GLN A 45 8.22 -1.72 -14.10
CA GLN A 45 7.06 -1.30 -13.31
C GLN A 45 5.89 -2.28 -13.44
N LYS A 46 5.59 -2.75 -14.65
CA LYS A 46 4.56 -3.79 -14.87
C LYS A 46 4.90 -5.11 -14.19
N ALA A 47 6.17 -5.51 -14.24
CA ALA A 47 6.62 -6.71 -13.56
C ALA A 47 6.49 -6.59 -12.04
N LEU A 48 6.84 -5.42 -11.49
CA LEU A 48 6.69 -5.11 -10.06
C LEU A 48 5.22 -5.15 -9.64
N GLU A 49 4.33 -4.48 -10.37
CA GLU A 49 2.89 -4.45 -10.10
C GLU A 49 2.31 -5.86 -10.03
N LYS A 50 2.68 -6.74 -10.97
CA LYS A 50 2.25 -8.14 -10.97
C LYS A 50 2.76 -8.90 -9.73
N LEU A 51 4.00 -8.69 -9.32
CA LEU A 51 4.56 -9.32 -8.13
C LEU A 51 3.88 -8.83 -6.84
N GLU A 52 3.61 -7.54 -6.75
CA GLU A 52 2.90 -6.94 -5.62
C GLU A 52 1.47 -7.48 -5.50
N GLN A 53 0.75 -7.57 -6.62
CA GLN A 53 -0.59 -8.17 -6.63
C GLN A 53 -0.57 -9.62 -6.12
N ASN A 54 0.34 -10.44 -6.66
CA ASN A 54 0.51 -11.83 -6.21
C ASN A 54 0.87 -11.91 -4.72
N ARG A 55 1.73 -11.02 -4.22
CA ARG A 55 2.07 -10.96 -2.80
C ARG A 55 0.83 -10.66 -1.96
N THR A 56 0.07 -9.64 -2.32
CA THR A 56 -1.15 -9.24 -1.60
C THR A 56 -2.22 -10.33 -1.61
N ASP A 57 -2.37 -11.06 -2.72
CA ASP A 57 -3.30 -12.19 -2.80
C ASP A 57 -2.89 -13.33 -1.85
N LEU A 58 -1.59 -13.65 -1.80
CA LEU A 58 -1.05 -14.66 -0.89
C LEU A 58 -1.13 -14.24 0.57
N GLU A 59 -0.82 -12.99 0.90
CA GLU A 59 -0.97 -12.42 2.24
C GLU A 59 -2.43 -12.54 2.70
N THR A 60 -3.37 -12.16 1.84
CA THR A 60 -4.81 -12.28 2.11
C THR A 60 -5.22 -13.73 2.32
N TYR A 61 -4.74 -14.66 1.48
CA TYR A 61 -4.99 -16.09 1.63
C TYR A 61 -4.50 -16.61 2.98
N VAL A 62 -3.25 -16.30 3.34
CA VAL A 62 -2.63 -16.73 4.60
C VAL A 62 -3.37 -16.16 5.80
N GLU A 63 -3.69 -14.87 5.81
CA GLU A 63 -4.38 -14.23 6.93
C GLU A 63 -5.80 -14.78 7.13
N LYS A 64 -6.54 -15.06 6.05
CA LYS A 64 -7.85 -15.74 6.15
C LYS A 64 -7.73 -17.10 6.82
N HIS A 65 -6.71 -17.89 6.48
CA HIS A 65 -6.52 -19.22 7.07
C HIS A 65 -6.02 -19.15 8.52
N LYS A 66 -5.11 -18.23 8.84
CA LYS A 66 -4.70 -17.95 10.23
C LYS A 66 -5.89 -17.57 11.09
N ALA A 67 -6.80 -16.74 10.57
CA ALA A 67 -8.01 -16.35 11.28
C ALA A 67 -8.92 -17.56 11.59
N LEU A 68 -9.00 -18.56 10.71
CA LEU A 68 -9.78 -19.79 10.94
C LEU A 68 -9.20 -20.63 12.08
N ILE A 69 -7.88 -20.72 12.18
CA ILE A 69 -7.21 -21.51 13.23
C ILE A 69 -6.92 -20.69 14.50
N SER A 70 -7.41 -19.45 14.58
CA SER A 70 -7.22 -18.60 15.75
C SER A 70 -7.82 -19.25 16.99
N PRO A 71 -7.07 -19.35 18.12
CA PRO A 71 -7.55 -19.94 19.36
C PRO A 71 -8.88 -19.34 19.84
N ILE A 72 -9.10 -18.05 19.57
CA ILE A 72 -10.29 -17.30 19.96
C ILE A 72 -11.60 -17.93 19.43
N ARG A 73 -11.55 -18.64 18.30
CA ARG A 73 -12.69 -19.33 17.69
C ARG A 73 -13.02 -20.68 18.33
N ARG A 74 -12.12 -21.20 19.17
CA ARG A 74 -12.27 -22.49 19.87
C ARG A 74 -12.64 -22.31 21.35
N ILE A 75 -12.78 -21.07 21.81
CA ILE A 75 -13.19 -20.78 23.19
C ILE A 75 -14.67 -21.19 23.34
N PRO A 76 -15.02 -22.02 24.34
CA PRO A 76 -16.40 -22.34 24.66
C PRO A 76 -17.22 -21.08 24.95
N LEU A 77 -18.51 -21.11 24.62
CA LEU A 77 -19.39 -19.95 24.75
C LEU A 77 -19.50 -19.47 26.19
N GLU A 78 -19.40 -20.38 27.16
CA GLU A 78 -19.46 -20.11 28.60
C GLU A 78 -18.27 -19.25 29.03
N ILE A 79 -17.06 -19.63 28.59
CA ILE A 79 -15.83 -18.89 28.87
C ILE A 79 -15.87 -17.53 28.17
N LEU A 80 -16.37 -17.48 26.94
CA LEU A 80 -16.51 -16.24 26.22
C LEU A 80 -17.51 -15.27 26.87
N SER A 81 -18.63 -15.79 27.35
CA SER A 81 -19.64 -15.02 28.10
C SER A 81 -19.08 -14.48 29.41
N GLU A 82 -18.29 -15.28 30.12
CA GLU A 82 -17.61 -14.85 31.35
C GLU A 82 -16.64 -13.69 31.08
N ILE A 83 -15.87 -13.74 29.99
CA ILE A 83 -15.00 -12.63 29.57
C ILE A 83 -15.82 -11.35 29.33
N PHE A 84 -16.97 -11.46 28.64
CA PHE A 84 -17.86 -10.32 28.40
C PHE A 84 -18.43 -9.76 29.71
N ILE A 85 -18.83 -10.60 30.66
CA ILE A 85 -19.33 -10.17 31.98
C ILE A 85 -18.23 -9.44 32.75
N LEU A 86 -17.02 -10.00 32.82
CA LEU A 86 -15.89 -9.41 33.54
C LEU A 86 -15.46 -8.06 32.96
N VAL A 87 -15.45 -7.94 31.62
CA VAL A 87 -14.95 -6.74 30.94
C VAL A 87 -16.02 -5.65 30.83
N CYS A 88 -17.28 -6.01 30.56
CA CYS A 88 -18.36 -5.05 30.33
C CYS A 88 -19.14 -4.69 31.61
N CYS A 89 -19.10 -5.56 32.63
CA CYS A 89 -19.83 -5.40 33.89
C CYS A 89 -18.97 -5.74 35.14
N PRO A 90 -17.76 -5.14 35.31
CA PRO A 90 -16.83 -5.52 36.38
C PRO A 90 -17.37 -5.32 37.81
N LEU A 91 -18.41 -4.50 38.00
CA LEU A 91 -19.10 -4.29 39.29
C LEU A 91 -20.62 -4.57 39.21
N GLY A 92 -21.07 -5.35 38.21
CA GLY A 92 -22.50 -5.64 38.00
C GLY A 92 -23.32 -4.47 37.41
N HIS A 93 -22.67 -3.40 36.97
CA HIS A 93 -23.29 -2.31 36.21
C HIS A 93 -22.65 -2.20 34.83
N ARG A 94 -23.48 -1.96 33.81
CA ARG A 94 -23.01 -1.77 32.44
C ARG A 94 -22.43 -0.36 32.29
N SER A 95 -21.20 -0.25 31.82
CA SER A 95 -20.60 1.05 31.50
C SER A 95 -21.23 1.60 30.22
N THR A 96 -21.99 2.69 30.29
CA THR A 96 -22.61 3.37 29.14
C THR A 96 -21.73 4.50 28.58
N SER A 97 -20.42 4.48 28.85
CA SER A 97 -19.48 5.48 28.34
C SER A 97 -19.24 5.32 26.84
N GLU A 98 -18.71 6.37 26.20
CA GLU A 98 -18.32 6.37 24.77
C GLU A 98 -17.29 5.27 24.41
N SER A 99 -16.74 4.59 25.40
CA SER A 99 -15.83 3.45 25.29
C SER A 99 -16.48 2.16 25.81
N ASP A 100 -17.72 1.84 25.41
CA ASP A 100 -18.37 0.57 25.76
C ASP A 100 -17.50 -0.61 25.30
N PRO A 101 -16.91 -1.38 26.23
CA PRO A 101 -16.05 -2.51 25.90
C PRO A 101 -16.80 -3.57 25.07
N SER A 102 -18.13 -3.64 25.17
CA SER A 102 -18.96 -4.60 24.43
C SER A 102 -18.82 -4.40 22.91
N LEU A 103 -18.75 -3.15 22.46
CA LEU A 103 -18.60 -2.81 21.03
C LEU A 103 -17.18 -3.15 20.53
N LEU A 104 -16.17 -2.92 21.37
CA LEU A 104 -14.78 -3.31 21.07
C LEU A 104 -14.64 -4.83 20.98
N LEU A 105 -15.21 -5.59 21.93
CA LEU A 105 -15.20 -7.05 21.91
C LEU A 105 -16.01 -7.58 20.71
N GLY A 106 -17.16 -7.00 20.38
CA GLY A 106 -17.97 -7.37 19.21
C GLY A 106 -17.30 -7.16 17.85
N SER A 107 -16.16 -6.45 17.81
CA SER A 107 -15.35 -6.27 16.59
C SER A 107 -14.45 -7.47 16.25
N VAL A 108 -14.19 -8.37 17.21
CA VAL A 108 -13.23 -9.48 17.08
C VAL A 108 -13.67 -10.54 16.08
N CYS A 109 -14.91 -11.04 16.20
CA CYS A 109 -15.50 -11.98 15.25
C CYS A 109 -17.04 -12.03 15.38
N SER A 110 -17.73 -12.75 14.49
CA SER A 110 -19.19 -12.87 14.51
C SER A 110 -19.74 -13.49 15.80
N SER A 111 -19.05 -14.46 16.39
CA SER A 111 -19.46 -15.10 17.65
C SER A 111 -19.34 -14.15 18.86
N TRP A 112 -18.35 -13.26 18.85
CA TRP A 112 -18.21 -12.21 19.87
C TRP A 112 -19.28 -11.13 19.67
N ARG A 113 -19.57 -10.79 18.40
CA ARG A 113 -20.63 -9.84 18.06
C ARG A 113 -22.02 -10.31 18.52
N SER A 114 -22.33 -11.59 18.39
CA SER A 114 -23.61 -12.13 18.89
C SER A 114 -23.77 -12.05 20.41
N LEU A 115 -22.68 -11.86 21.16
CA LEU A 115 -22.72 -11.65 22.61
C LEU A 115 -22.69 -10.16 23.00
N SER A 116 -22.32 -9.27 22.09
CA SER A 116 -22.29 -7.82 22.30
C SER A 116 -23.63 -7.12 22.05
N LEU A 117 -24.53 -7.76 21.28
CA LEU A 117 -25.83 -7.24 20.85
C LEU A 117 -26.94 -7.74 21.78
#